data_AF-A0A645AAP3-F1
#
_entry.id   AF-A0A645AAP3-F1
#
_cell.length_a   1.000
_cell.length_b   1.000
_cell.length_c   1.000
_cell.angle_alpha   90.00
_cell.angle_beta   90.00
_cell.angle_gamma   90.00
#
_symmetry.space_group_name_H-M   'P 1'
#
loop_
_entity.id
_entity.type
_entity.pdbx_description
1 polymer ?
#
loop_
_entity_poly.entity_id
_entity_poly.type
_entity_poly.pdbx_seq_one_letter_code
_entity_poly.pdbx_strand_id
1 'polypeptide(L)'
;MIDQILLAQKTHPFFPTGVGDIFTIEETWLKTPESLLNIINGALQGGMRYFSAYCANNDVVRVTGYLVKKSELAKLDAQKQSLNNASVFGQGARDRSDSFKRRVY
;
A
#
# COMPACT_ATOMS: atom_id res chain seq x y z
N MET A 1 8.53 -9.06 4.05
CA MET A 1 7.39 -9.33 3.16
C MET A 1 6.80 -10.70 3.44
N ILE A 2 7.58 -11.78 3.31
CA ILE A 2 7.10 -13.16 3.51
C ILE A 2 6.45 -13.38 4.88
N ASP A 3 7.05 -12.90 5.99
CA ASP A 3 6.44 -13.07 7.32
C ASP A 3 5.06 -12.43 7.44
N GLN A 4 4.88 -11.25 6.85
CA GLN A 4 3.60 -10.55 6.81
C GLN A 4 2.58 -11.33 5.97
N ILE A 5 3.01 -11.91 4.83
CA ILE A 5 2.14 -12.77 4.01
C ILE A 5 1.72 -14.01 4.79
N LEU A 6 2.65 -14.69 5.47
CA LEU A 6 2.35 -15.90 6.25
C LEU A 6 1.40 -15.61 7.41
N LEU A 7 1.52 -14.43 8.03
CA LEU A 7 0.56 -13.97 9.04
C LEU A 7 -0.81 -13.70 8.41
N ALA A 8 -0.85 -12.94 7.32
CA ALA A 8 -2.07 -12.58 6.60
C ALA A 8 -2.84 -13.82 6.12
N GLN A 9 -2.15 -14.82 5.59
CA GLN A 9 -2.75 -16.09 5.18
C GLN A 9 -3.49 -16.81 6.31
N LYS A 10 -2.95 -16.74 7.54
CA LYS A 10 -3.59 -17.33 8.73
C LYS A 10 -4.75 -16.50 9.24
N THR A 11 -4.67 -15.17 9.15
CA THR A 11 -5.62 -14.27 9.82
C THR A 11 -6.74 -13.78 8.89
N HIS A 12 -6.45 -13.55 7.60
CA HIS A 12 -7.42 -13.02 6.63
C HIS A 12 -8.72 -13.81 6.52
N PRO A 13 -8.72 -15.16 6.58
CA PRO A 13 -9.94 -15.95 6.54
C PRO A 13 -10.98 -15.57 7.61
N PHE A 14 -10.55 -15.05 8.77
CA PHE A 14 -11.44 -14.68 9.87
C PHE A 14 -12.15 -13.33 9.70
N PHE A 15 -11.85 -12.55 8.66
CA PHE A 15 -12.44 -11.23 8.42
C PHE A 15 -13.41 -11.25 7.22
N PRO A 16 -14.66 -11.72 7.38
CA PRO A 16 -15.60 -11.93 6.28
C PRO A 16 -16.01 -10.64 5.55
N THR A 17 -15.91 -9.50 6.21
CA THR A 17 -16.21 -8.18 5.63
C THR A 17 -15.07 -7.60 4.79
N GLY A 18 -13.95 -8.33 4.68
CA GLY A 18 -12.78 -7.92 3.90
C GLY A 18 -11.63 -7.40 4.78
N VAL A 19 -10.41 -7.70 4.35
CA VAL A 19 -9.15 -7.29 4.95
C VAL A 19 -8.06 -7.37 3.88
N GLY A 20 -7.02 -6.55 4.01
CA GLY A 20 -5.89 -6.56 3.10
C GLY A 20 -4.65 -5.92 3.67
N ASP A 21 -3.51 -6.30 3.10
CA ASP A 21 -2.22 -5.71 3.45
C ASP A 21 -1.69 -4.84 2.32
N ILE A 22 -0.83 -3.90 2.74
CA ILE A 22 -0.17 -2.94 1.86
C ILE A 22 1.34 -3.19 1.93
N PHE A 23 1.94 -3.45 0.78
CA PHE A 23 3.37 -3.61 0.60
C PHE A 23 3.94 -2.42 -0.18
N THR A 24 5.06 -1.91 0.28
CA THR A 24 5.84 -0.94 -0.48
C THR A 24 7.01 -1.68 -1.11
N ILE A 25 7.10 -1.66 -2.43
CA ILE A 25 8.15 -2.35 -3.17
C ILE A 25 9.15 -1.35 -3.75
N GLU A 26 10.42 -1.72 -3.85
CA GLU A 26 11.41 -0.92 -4.55
C GLU A 26 11.34 -1.07 -6.08
N GLU A 27 12.03 -0.19 -6.81
CA GLU A 27 11.99 -0.14 -8.27
C GLU A 27 12.68 -1.34 -8.94
N THR A 28 13.58 -2.03 -8.24
CA THR A 28 14.34 -3.17 -8.78
C THR A 28 13.42 -4.32 -9.19
N TRP A 29 12.27 -4.47 -8.54
CA TRP A 29 11.24 -5.46 -8.88
C TRP A 29 10.68 -5.30 -10.29
N LEU A 30 10.78 -4.09 -10.89
CA LEU A 30 10.41 -3.88 -12.30
C LEU A 30 11.29 -4.68 -13.27
N LYS A 31 12.50 -5.08 -12.84
CA LYS A 31 13.40 -5.93 -13.63
C LYS A 31 13.07 -7.43 -13.50
N THR A 32 12.23 -7.80 -12.54
CA THR A 32 11.84 -9.20 -12.26
C THR A 32 10.34 -9.33 -11.96
N PRO A 33 9.45 -8.83 -12.83
CA PRO A 33 8.01 -8.79 -12.56
C PRO A 33 7.40 -10.18 -12.35
N GLU A 34 7.96 -11.23 -12.96
CA GLU A 34 7.55 -12.62 -12.79
C GLU A 34 7.77 -13.10 -11.35
N SER A 35 8.84 -12.64 -10.70
CA SER A 35 9.13 -12.98 -9.30
C SER A 35 8.09 -12.37 -8.37
N LEU A 36 7.71 -11.11 -8.61
CA LEU A 36 6.63 -10.47 -7.87
C LEU A 36 5.28 -11.17 -8.09
N LEU A 37 4.99 -11.57 -9.34
CA LEU A 37 3.79 -12.33 -9.66
C LEU A 37 3.73 -13.68 -8.93
N ASN A 38 4.84 -14.41 -8.86
CA ASN A 38 4.93 -15.67 -8.12
C ASN A 38 4.61 -15.47 -6.62
N ILE A 39 5.11 -14.38 -6.02
CA ILE A 39 4.84 -14.04 -4.63
C ILE A 39 3.35 -13.72 -4.43
N ILE A 40 2.75 -12.92 -5.33
CA ILE A 40 1.31 -12.60 -5.28
C ILE A 40 0.47 -13.87 -5.40
N ASN A 41 0.79 -14.73 -6.36
CA ASN A 41 0.07 -15.99 -6.57
C ASN A 41 0.16 -16.90 -5.33
N GLY A 42 1.36 -17.08 -4.78
CA GLY A 42 1.56 -17.86 -3.55
C GLY A 42 0.82 -17.26 -2.35
N ALA A 43 0.80 -15.93 -2.22
CA ALA A 43 0.08 -15.23 -1.17
C ALA A 43 -1.43 -15.55 -1.22
N LEU A 44 -2.05 -15.35 -2.39
CA LEU A 44 -3.47 -15.58 -2.61
C LEU A 44 -3.85 -17.06 -2.44
N GLN A 45 -3.07 -17.99 -3.01
CA GLN A 45 -3.31 -19.44 -2.89
C GLN A 45 -3.25 -19.91 -1.44
N GLY A 46 -2.38 -19.33 -0.61
CA GLY A 46 -2.31 -19.67 0.81
C GLY A 46 -3.37 -19.02 1.69
N GLY A 47 -4.37 -18.32 1.13
CA GLY A 47 -5.52 -17.81 1.87
C GLY A 47 -5.51 -16.30 2.15
N MET A 48 -4.51 -15.57 1.64
CA MET A 48 -4.54 -14.11 1.70
C MET A 48 -5.66 -13.56 0.81
N ARG A 49 -6.57 -12.77 1.38
CA ARG A 49 -7.74 -12.24 0.64
C ARG A 49 -7.46 -11.04 -0.25
N TYR A 50 -6.52 -10.17 0.11
CA TYR A 50 -6.24 -8.95 -0.64
C TYR A 50 -4.78 -8.54 -0.50
N PHE A 51 -4.07 -8.54 -1.62
CA PHE A 51 -2.69 -8.08 -1.73
C PHE A 51 -2.67 -6.74 -2.43
N SER A 52 -2.11 -5.71 -1.79
CA SER A 52 -1.91 -4.41 -2.43
C SER A 52 -0.46 -4.01 -2.37
N ALA A 53 0.10 -3.54 -3.48
CA ALA A 53 1.44 -2.99 -3.51
C ALA A 53 1.50 -1.67 -4.29
N TYR A 54 2.53 -0.88 -4.00
CA TYR A 54 2.92 0.28 -4.80
C TYR A 54 4.45 0.44 -4.76
N CYS A 55 5.01 0.96 -5.85
CA CYS A 55 6.44 1.26 -5.88
C CYS A 55 6.76 2.47 -4.99
N ALA A 56 7.83 2.39 -4.20
CA ALA A 56 8.23 3.44 -3.26
C ALA A 56 8.46 4.80 -3.97
N ASN A 57 8.97 4.75 -5.20
CA ASN A 57 9.26 5.93 -6.02
C ASN A 57 8.01 6.54 -6.68
N ASN A 58 6.86 5.86 -6.71
CA ASN A 58 5.66 6.37 -7.35
C ASN A 58 5.07 7.57 -6.61
N ASP A 59 4.48 8.53 -7.33
CA ASP A 59 3.74 9.65 -6.72
C ASP A 59 2.50 9.17 -5.94
N VAL A 60 1.87 8.09 -6.38
CA VAL A 60 0.68 7.53 -5.75
C VAL A 60 1.06 6.54 -4.66
N VAL A 61 0.54 6.77 -3.45
CA VAL A 61 0.72 5.92 -2.28
C VAL A 61 -0.59 5.19 -1.95
N ARG A 62 -0.49 3.91 -1.61
CA ARG A 62 -1.62 3.15 -1.09
C ARG A 62 -1.81 3.38 0.41
N VAL A 63 -3.00 3.81 0.79
CA VAL A 63 -3.46 3.92 2.18
C VAL A 63 -4.47 2.79 2.44
N THR A 64 -5.22 2.82 3.54
CA THR A 64 -6.21 1.81 3.92
C THR A 64 -7.47 1.88 3.05
N GLY A 65 -7.41 1.30 1.84
CA GLY A 65 -8.54 1.19 0.92
C GLY A 65 -8.67 2.28 -0.14
N TYR A 66 -7.73 3.24 -0.18
CA TYR A 66 -7.72 4.33 -1.17
C TYR A 66 -6.29 4.71 -1.59
N LEU A 67 -6.19 5.57 -2.60
CA LEU A 67 -4.94 6.08 -3.16
C LEU A 67 -4.82 7.57 -2.94
N VAL A 68 -3.60 8.02 -2.68
CA VAL A 68 -3.26 9.43 -2.44
C VAL A 68 -2.05 9.81 -3.26
N LYS A 69 -2.06 10.99 -3.88
CA LYS A 69 -0.90 11.55 -4.58
C LYS A 69 -0.03 12.36 -3.62
N LYS A 70 1.26 12.07 -3.54
CA LYS A 70 2.23 12.87 -2.76
C LYS A 70 2.29 14.31 -3.27
N SER A 71 2.20 14.50 -4.58
CA SER A 71 2.15 15.81 -5.23
C SER A 71 0.94 16.66 -4.81
N GLU A 72 -0.21 16.05 -4.53
CA GLU A 72 -1.39 16.77 -4.00
C GLU A 72 -1.21 17.15 -2.53
N LEU A 73 -0.57 16.29 -1.73
CA LEU A 73 -0.22 16.63 -0.33
C LEU A 73 0.78 17.79 -0.29
N ALA A 74 1.77 17.82 -1.19
CA ALA A 74 2.70 18.93 -1.30
C ALA A 74 2.00 20.26 -1.61
N LYS A 75 0.88 20.25 -2.34
CA LYS A 75 0.04 21.45 -2.54
C LYS A 75 -0.58 21.90 -1.22
N LEU A 76 -1.18 20.97 -0.46
CA LEU A 76 -1.77 21.28 0.84
C LEU A 76 -0.73 21.82 1.83
N ASP A 77 0.46 21.23 1.87
CA ASP A 77 1.58 21.71 2.70
C ASP A 77 1.98 23.15 2.33
N ALA A 78 1.95 23.47 1.03
CA ALA A 78 2.18 24.81 0.50
C ALA A 78 0.96 25.76 0.60
N GLN A 79 -0.08 25.40 1.37
CA GLN A 79 -1.32 26.17 1.51
C GLN A 79 -2.05 26.44 0.17
N LYS A 80 -1.88 25.54 -0.79
CA LYS A 80 -2.56 25.56 -2.09
C LYS A 80 -3.71 24.57 -2.09
N GLN A 81 -4.74 24.88 -2.89
CA GLN A 81 -5.90 24.01 -3.05
C GLN A 81 -5.49 22.66 -3.67
N SER A 82 -5.89 21.56 -3.01
CA SER A 82 -5.92 20.23 -3.65
C SER A 82 -7.25 20.06 -4.37
N LEU A 83 -7.21 19.38 -5.52
CA LEU A 83 -8.39 19.12 -6.33
C LEU A 83 -9.21 17.92 -5.83
N ASN A 84 -8.64 17.10 -4.94
CA ASN A 84 -9.25 15.85 -4.49
C ASN A 84 -9.34 15.79 -2.97
N ASN A 85 -10.53 15.50 -2.44
CA ASN A 85 -10.77 15.34 -1.00
C ASN A 85 -9.94 14.23 -0.36
N ALA A 86 -9.55 13.20 -1.13
CA ALA A 86 -8.67 12.12 -0.66
C ALA A 86 -7.32 12.64 -0.13
N SER A 87 -6.86 13.81 -0.60
CA SER A 87 -5.63 14.44 -0.14
C SER A 87 -5.69 14.86 1.32
N VAL A 88 -6.85 15.32 1.80
CA VAL A 88 -7.03 15.73 3.21
C VAL A 88 -6.97 14.51 4.13
N PHE A 89 -7.65 13.42 3.77
CA PHE A 89 -7.55 12.15 4.50
C PHE A 89 -6.13 11.58 4.46
N GLY A 90 -5.49 11.68 3.29
CA GLY A 90 -4.11 11.27 3.08
C GLY A 90 -3.10 12.05 3.93
N GLN A 91 -3.30 13.35 4.10
CA GLN A 91 -2.47 14.20 4.97
C GLN A 91 -2.56 13.72 6.42
N GLY A 92 -3.78 13.50 6.93
CA GLY A 92 -3.97 12.93 8.27
C GLY A 92 -3.30 11.56 8.43
N ALA A 93 -3.44 10.67 7.44
CA ALA A 93 -2.79 9.36 7.46
C ALA A 93 -1.25 9.47 7.46
N ARG A 94 -0.67 10.38 6.66
CA ARG A 94 0.77 10.65 6.64
C ARG A 94 1.25 11.16 8.00
N ASP A 95 0.57 12.17 8.55
CA ASP A 95 1.07 12.98 9.66
C ASP A 95 0.80 12.34 11.03
N ARG A 96 -0.21 11.46 11.13
CA ARG A 96 -0.65 10.89 12.42
C ARG A 96 -0.51 9.37 12.54
N SER A 97 -0.30 8.66 11.43
CA SER A 97 -0.24 7.19 11.45
C SER A 97 0.98 6.59 10.76
N ASP A 98 1.92 7.43 10.32
CA ASP A 98 3.12 7.03 9.58
C ASP A 98 2.82 6.12 8.37
N SER A 99 1.61 6.23 7.80
CA SER A 99 1.17 5.38 6.68
C SER A 99 2.10 5.49 5.46
N PHE A 100 2.88 6.56 5.34
CA PHE A 100 3.77 6.79 4.19
C PHE A 100 5.18 6.22 4.43
N LYS A 101 5.49 5.79 5.66
CA LYS A 101 6.82 5.29 6.08
C LYS A 101 6.84 3.77 6.22
N ARG A 102 6.02 3.06 5.44
CA ARG A 102 6.00 1.58 5.43
C ARG A 102 7.37 1.04 4.99
N ARG A 103 7.72 -0.14 5.52
CA ARG A 103 8.93 -0.86 5.14
C ARG A 103 8.94 -1.11 3.64
N VAL A 104 10.07 -0.80 3.00
CA VAL A 104 10.32 -1.07 1.58
C VAL A 104 10.92 -2.46 1.43
N TYR A 105 10.46 -3.21 0.44
CA TYR A 105 10.87 -4.57 0.13
C TYR A 105 11.36 -4.70 -1.30
#